data_AF-A0A4Q4RK09-F1
#
_entry.id   AF-A0A4Q4RK09-F1
#
_cell.length_a   1.000
_cell.length_b   1.000
_cell.length_c   1.000
_cell.angle_alpha   90.00
_cell.angle_beta   90.00
_cell.angle_gamma   90.00
#
_symmetry.space_group_name_H-M   'P 1'
#
loop_
_entity.id
_entity.type
_entity.pdbx_description
1 polymer ?
#
loop_
_entity_poly.entity_id
_entity_poly.type
_entity_poly.pdbx_seq_one_letter_code
_entity_poly.pdbx_strand_id
1 'polypeptide(L)'
;MEPSSIAGILEDPFHTTAHGPSPLAPTLGLPDNHSRSHMAMGTNFYRLFANDLRRWVLATMSPSNPGYHVPSDAKIQHHARWIIYESDDPWNQTAADHPEWLWRFKKDVGIVGTEDPTGTMGLLKL
;
A
#
# COMPACT_ATOMS: atom_id res chain seq x y z
N MET A 1 -10.83 52.56 -28.28
CA MET A 1 -12.30 52.61 -28.45
C MET A 1 -12.70 51.21 -28.84
N GLU A 2 -13.12 50.42 -27.85
CA GLU A 2 -13.52 49.02 -27.99
C GLU A 2 -14.83 48.91 -28.80
N PRO A 3 -14.92 47.88 -29.64
CA PRO A 3 -16.02 46.91 -29.55
C PRO A 3 -15.46 45.47 -29.70
N SER A 4 -16.00 44.36 -29.18
CA SER A 4 -17.29 44.02 -28.57
C SER A 4 -17.21 42.58 -28.04
N SER A 5 -18.13 42.27 -27.11
CA SER A 5 -18.48 40.96 -26.53
C SER A 5 -18.26 39.69 -27.37
N ILE A 6 -17.83 38.62 -26.71
CA ILE A 6 -18.59 37.36 -26.76
C ILE A 6 -18.59 36.65 -25.41
N ALA A 7 -19.80 36.25 -25.01
CA ALA A 7 -20.10 35.47 -23.83
C ALA A 7 -19.57 34.04 -23.98
N GLY A 8 -19.01 33.50 -22.91
CA GLY A 8 -18.60 32.11 -22.78
C GLY A 8 -18.55 31.77 -21.30
N ILE A 9 -19.61 31.10 -20.86
CA ILE A 9 -20.00 30.80 -19.49
C ILE A 9 -18.89 30.09 -18.68
N LEU A 10 -18.81 30.53 -17.43
CA LEU A 10 -18.10 29.95 -16.29
C LEU A 10 -18.59 28.51 -16.02
N GLU A 11 -17.71 27.53 -16.27
CA GLU A 11 -17.85 26.17 -15.77
C GLU A 11 -16.68 25.93 -14.80
N ASP A 12 -16.85 26.39 -13.55
CA ASP A 12 -16.01 26.00 -12.42
C ASP A 12 -16.32 24.53 -12.08
N PRO A 13 -15.35 23.58 -12.13
CA PRO A 13 -15.63 22.18 -11.79
C PRO A 13 -15.72 21.92 -10.27
N PHE A 14 -15.88 22.95 -9.43
CA PHE A 14 -16.04 22.78 -7.99
C PHE A 14 -17.50 22.94 -7.54
N HIS A 15 -18.38 22.04 -7.99
CA HIS A 15 -19.68 21.86 -7.35
C HIS A 15 -19.71 20.56 -6.53
N THR A 16 -19.53 20.74 -5.22
CA THR A 16 -20.10 19.90 -4.16
C THR A 16 -21.51 19.44 -4.52
N THR A 17 -21.73 18.13 -4.52
CA THR A 17 -23.05 17.53 -4.29
C THR A 17 -22.87 16.32 -3.37
N ALA A 18 -23.41 16.47 -2.16
CA ALA A 18 -23.55 15.42 -1.18
C ALA A 18 -24.65 14.42 -1.60
N HIS A 19 -24.29 13.15 -1.69
CA HIS A 19 -25.19 12.00 -1.58
C HIS A 19 -24.47 11.00 -0.65
N GLY A 20 -24.67 11.05 0.66
CA GLY A 20 -25.72 10.27 1.35
C GLY A 20 -25.18 8.87 1.72
N PRO A 21 -25.05 8.50 3.01
CA PRO A 21 -24.50 7.20 3.41
C PRO A 21 -25.49 6.06 3.09
N SER A 22 -25.08 5.10 2.27
CA SER A 22 -25.84 3.85 2.07
C SER A 22 -25.74 2.93 3.30
N PRO A 23 -26.83 2.23 3.69
CA PRO A 23 -26.91 1.51 4.96
C PRO A 23 -26.28 0.10 4.89
N LEU A 24 -25.38 -0.14 5.84
CA LEU A 24 -25.13 -1.36 6.62
C LEU A 24 -25.58 -2.71 6.01
N ALA A 25 -24.59 -3.53 5.64
CA ALA A 25 -24.67 -4.99 5.75
C ALA A 25 -23.63 -5.47 6.78
N PRO A 26 -24.02 -6.23 7.83
CA PRO A 26 -23.08 -6.75 8.81
C PRO A 26 -22.49 -8.07 8.29
N THR A 27 -21.24 -8.07 7.85
CA THR A 27 -20.51 -9.33 7.61
C THR A 27 -19.56 -9.59 8.77
N LEU A 28 -19.95 -10.60 9.54
CA LEU A 28 -19.21 -11.24 10.62
C LEU A 28 -17.76 -11.59 10.21
N GLY A 29 -16.80 -11.24 11.08
CA GLY A 29 -15.71 -12.14 11.45
C GLY A 29 -14.35 -11.97 10.76
N LEU A 30 -13.61 -10.92 11.12
CA LEU A 30 -12.14 -10.95 11.16
C LEU A 30 -11.69 -9.92 12.21
N PRO A 31 -10.73 -10.22 13.12
CA PRO A 31 -10.31 -9.24 14.12
C PRO A 31 -9.77 -8.00 13.40
N ASP A 32 -10.45 -6.88 13.64
CA ASP A 32 -10.19 -5.61 12.99
C ASP A 32 -8.74 -5.16 13.30
N ASN A 33 -7.84 -5.31 12.33
CA ASN A 33 -6.51 -4.70 12.40
C ASN A 33 -6.58 -3.17 12.10
N HIS A 34 -7.80 -2.64 11.95
CA HIS A 34 -8.13 -1.31 11.43
C HIS A 34 -7.95 -0.17 12.44
N SER A 35 -7.56 -0.44 13.68
CA SER A 35 -7.39 0.61 14.71
C SER A 35 -6.00 1.27 14.75
N ARG A 36 -5.05 0.91 13.86
CA ARG A 36 -3.64 1.25 14.07
C ARG A 36 -3.09 2.52 13.41
N SER A 37 -3.73 3.11 12.42
CA SER A 37 -3.03 4.10 11.58
C SER A 37 -3.76 5.43 11.42
N HIS A 38 -4.25 6.01 12.51
CA HIS A 38 -4.57 7.45 12.56
C HIS A 38 -3.59 8.16 13.52
N MET A 39 -2.29 8.11 13.21
CA MET A 39 -1.22 8.70 14.02
C MET A 39 -0.37 9.62 13.14
N ALA A 40 -0.11 10.83 13.66
CA ALA A 40 0.57 11.95 13.00
C ALA A 40 1.78 11.55 12.13
N MET A 41 1.83 12.11 10.92
CA MET A 41 2.83 11.89 9.87
C MET A 41 4.25 12.34 10.31
N GLY A 42 4.93 11.51 11.08
CA GLY A 42 6.34 11.67 11.47
C GLY A 42 7.13 10.36 11.34
N THR A 43 8.41 10.35 11.72
CA THR A 43 9.32 9.18 11.61
C THR A 43 8.77 7.87 12.19
N ASN A 44 7.89 7.95 13.20
CA ASN A 44 7.22 6.80 13.78
C ASN A 44 6.26 6.11 12.79
N PHE A 45 5.61 6.88 11.91
CA PHE A 45 4.71 6.36 10.87
C PHE A 45 5.45 5.45 9.89
N TYR A 46 6.62 5.87 9.38
CA TYR A 46 7.39 5.05 8.44
C TYR A 46 7.81 3.70 9.04
N ARG A 47 8.16 3.66 10.33
CA ARG A 47 8.51 2.40 11.01
C ARG A 47 7.29 1.50 11.21
N LEU A 48 6.15 2.08 11.57
CA LEU A 48 4.89 1.35 11.72
C LEU A 48 4.41 0.80 10.37
N PHE A 49 4.38 1.65 9.34
CA PHE A 49 4.06 1.29 7.95
C PHE A 49 4.92 0.13 7.45
N ALA A 50 6.25 0.25 7.53
CA ALA A 50 7.15 -0.79 7.04
C ALA A 50 6.99 -2.11 7.81
N ASN A 51 6.72 -2.04 9.12
CA ASN A 51 6.48 -3.23 9.93
C ASN A 51 5.15 -3.92 9.59
N ASP A 52 4.08 -3.17 9.35
CA ASP A 52 2.79 -3.74 8.97
C ASP A 52 2.86 -4.35 7.57
N LEU A 53 3.51 -3.67 6.62
CA LEU A 53 3.76 -4.24 5.29
C LEU A 53 4.61 -5.51 5.37
N ARG A 54 5.65 -5.53 6.21
CA ARG A 54 6.47 -6.72 6.47
C ARG A 54 5.64 -7.87 7.03
N ARG A 55 4.79 -7.62 8.02
CA ARG A 55 3.91 -8.64 8.61
C ARG A 55 3.01 -9.26 7.56
N TRP A 56 2.41 -8.44 6.70
CA TRP A 56 1.56 -8.93 5.62
C TRP A 56 2.33 -9.78 4.61
N VAL A 57 3.53 -9.36 4.19
CA VAL A 57 4.37 -10.16 3.28
C VAL A 57 4.72 -11.51 3.91
N LEU A 58 5.18 -11.52 5.16
CA LEU A 58 5.54 -12.76 5.86
C LEU A 58 4.35 -13.70 6.07
N ALA A 59 3.16 -13.15 6.34
CA ALA A 59 1.93 -13.93 6.42
C ALA A 59 1.56 -14.53 5.05
N THR A 60 1.69 -13.76 3.97
CA THR A 60 1.44 -14.21 2.60
C THR A 60 2.42 -15.33 2.21
N MET A 61 3.67 -15.21 2.65
CA MET A 61 4.75 -16.17 2.46
C MET A 61 4.83 -17.25 3.56
N SER A 62 3.82 -17.39 4.41
CA SER A 62 3.81 -18.47 5.40
C SER A 62 3.34 -19.78 4.75
N PRO A 63 4.00 -20.93 4.96
CA PRO A 63 3.50 -22.24 4.52
C PRO A 63 2.14 -22.61 5.11
N SER A 64 1.77 -22.01 6.25
CA SER A 64 0.46 -22.18 6.89
C SER A 64 -0.66 -21.41 6.19
N ASN A 65 -0.32 -20.51 5.27
CA ASN A 65 -1.30 -19.78 4.46
C ASN A 65 -1.74 -20.66 3.28
N PRO A 66 -3.03 -21.02 3.14
CA PRO A 66 -3.50 -21.82 2.00
C PRO A 66 -3.27 -21.14 0.65
N GLY A 67 -3.16 -19.81 0.64
CA GLY A 67 -2.78 -19.00 -0.53
C GLY A 67 -1.30 -18.64 -0.56
N TYR A 68 -0.41 -19.46 0.00
CA TYR A 68 1.03 -19.19 0.05
C TYR A 68 1.60 -18.89 -1.33
N HIS A 69 2.19 -17.70 -1.48
CA HIS A 69 2.95 -17.31 -2.67
C HIS A 69 3.90 -16.16 -2.34
N VAL A 70 4.89 -15.93 -3.21
CA VAL A 70 5.74 -14.76 -3.16
C VAL A 70 4.98 -13.57 -3.77
N PRO A 71 4.70 -12.48 -3.04
CA PRO A 71 3.98 -11.34 -3.59
C PRO A 71 4.82 -10.63 -4.65
N SER A 72 4.20 -10.26 -5.76
CA SER A 72 4.83 -9.43 -6.80
C SER A 72 4.93 -7.97 -6.35
N ASP A 73 5.78 -7.20 -7.02
CA ASP A 73 5.99 -5.77 -6.76
C ASP A 73 4.66 -4.99 -6.77
N ALA A 74 3.80 -5.25 -7.76
CA ALA A 74 2.48 -4.66 -7.86
C ALA A 74 1.58 -4.99 -6.65
N LYS A 75 1.66 -6.22 -6.11
CA LYS A 75 0.88 -6.61 -4.91
C LYS A 75 1.41 -5.91 -3.65
N ILE A 76 2.72 -5.74 -3.55
CA ILE A 76 3.35 -5.01 -2.44
C ILE A 76 2.94 -3.52 -2.49
N GLN A 77 3.00 -2.91 -3.66
CA GLN A 77 2.59 -1.51 -3.89
C GLN A 77 1.11 -1.29 -3.58
N HIS A 78 0.24 -2.16 -4.10
CA HIS A 78 -1.18 -2.14 -3.81
C HIS A 78 -1.46 -2.22 -2.30
N HIS A 79 -0.85 -3.19 -1.60
CA HIS A 79 -1.08 -3.34 -0.16
C HIS A 79 -0.52 -2.17 0.66
N ALA A 80 0.57 -1.55 0.20
CA ALA A 80 1.10 -0.33 0.81
C ALA A 80 0.09 0.82 0.74
N ARG A 81 -0.60 1.01 -0.39
CA ARG A 81 -1.65 2.03 -0.51
C ARG A 81 -2.82 1.77 0.43
N TRP A 82 -3.24 0.51 0.54
CA TRP A 82 -4.28 0.11 1.49
C TRP A 82 -3.92 0.44 2.94
N ILE A 83 -2.67 0.25 3.36
CA ILE A 83 -2.23 0.56 4.73
C ILE A 83 -2.29 2.06 5.03
N ILE A 84 -2.01 2.92 4.05
CA ILE A 84 -1.89 4.38 4.26
C ILE A 84 -3.22 5.11 4.00
N TYR A 85 -3.90 4.73 2.92
CA TYR A 85 -5.02 5.48 2.36
C TYR A 85 -6.34 4.72 2.37
N GLU A 86 -6.34 3.43 2.76
CA GLU A 86 -7.51 2.55 2.71
C GLU A 86 -8.17 2.51 1.31
N SER A 87 -7.40 2.82 0.27
CA SER A 87 -7.84 2.96 -1.11
C SER A 87 -6.72 2.55 -2.05
N ASP A 88 -7.09 1.92 -3.16
CA ASP A 88 -6.18 1.51 -4.22
C ASP A 88 -6.04 2.53 -5.36
N ASP A 89 -6.31 3.81 -5.10
CA ASP A 89 -6.15 4.85 -6.12
C ASP A 89 -4.69 4.90 -6.62
N PRO A 90 -4.43 4.75 -7.94
CA PRO A 90 -3.09 4.84 -8.51
C PRO A 90 -2.37 6.18 -8.24
N TRP A 91 -3.12 7.24 -7.91
CA TRP A 91 -2.54 8.54 -7.54
C TRP A 91 -1.96 8.58 -6.12
N ASN A 92 -2.28 7.58 -5.29
CA ASN A 92 -1.75 7.46 -3.94
C ASN A 92 -0.34 6.85 -3.96
N GLN A 93 0.69 7.70 -3.98
CA GLN A 93 2.08 7.26 -3.96
C GLN A 93 2.55 6.90 -2.55
N THR A 94 3.30 5.81 -2.45
CA THR A 94 3.88 5.28 -1.22
C THR A 94 5.38 5.03 -1.37
N ALA A 95 6.06 4.73 -0.25
CA ALA A 95 7.46 4.33 -0.32
C ALA A 95 7.69 3.08 -1.20
N ALA A 96 6.69 2.19 -1.29
CA ALA A 96 6.75 0.98 -2.11
C ALA A 96 6.76 1.24 -3.62
N ASP A 97 6.37 2.43 -4.07
CA ASP A 97 6.41 2.81 -5.48
C ASP A 97 7.81 3.26 -5.93
N HIS A 98 8.74 3.51 -4.99
CA HIS A 98 10.13 3.82 -5.28
C HIS A 98 10.97 2.54 -5.42
N PRO A 99 11.65 2.31 -6.56
CA PRO A 99 12.32 1.04 -6.85
C PRO A 99 13.45 0.71 -5.87
N GLU A 100 14.22 1.71 -5.44
CA GLU A 100 15.31 1.53 -4.46
C GLU A 100 14.77 1.10 -3.09
N TRP A 101 13.69 1.73 -2.63
CA TRP A 101 13.05 1.39 -1.36
C TRP A 101 12.44 0.00 -1.43
N LEU A 102 11.71 -0.30 -2.52
CA LEU A 102 11.08 -1.59 -2.73
C LEU A 102 12.12 -2.72 -2.80
N TRP A 103 13.24 -2.51 -3.48
CA TRP A 103 14.33 -3.48 -3.53
C TRP A 103 14.91 -3.77 -2.15
N ARG A 104 15.21 -2.73 -1.35
CA ARG A 104 15.68 -2.90 0.04
C ARG A 104 14.67 -3.65 0.89
N PHE A 105 13.40 -3.26 0.82
CA PHE A 105 12.33 -3.92 1.55
C PHE A 105 12.21 -5.41 1.16
N LYS A 106 12.23 -5.72 -0.13
CA LYS A 106 12.18 -7.11 -0.63
C LYS A 106 13.39 -7.93 -0.17
N LYS A 107 14.57 -7.33 -0.07
CA LYS A 107 15.76 -7.97 0.51
C LYS A 107 15.55 -8.25 2.01
N ASP A 108 15.04 -7.28 2.76
CA ASP A 108 14.83 -7.40 4.21
C ASP A 108 13.78 -8.46 4.60
N VAL A 109 12.81 -8.72 3.73
CA VAL A 109 11.80 -9.77 3.92
C VAL A 109 12.14 -11.10 3.23
N GLY A 110 13.31 -11.20 2.58
CA GLY A 110 13.82 -12.43 1.97
C GLY A 110 13.19 -12.80 0.62
N ILE A 111 12.58 -11.85 -0.11
CA ILE A 111 12.05 -12.08 -1.46
C ILE A 111 13.16 -12.02 -2.51
N VAL A 112 14.08 -11.05 -2.40
CA VAL A 112 15.27 -11.00 -3.24
C VAL A 112 16.33 -11.82 -2.52
N GLY A 113 16.73 -12.93 -3.14
CA GLY A 113 17.82 -13.76 -2.64
C GLY A 113 19.05 -12.88 -2.42
N THR A 114 19.71 -13.04 -1.28
CA THR A 114 21.13 -12.70 -1.19
C THR A 114 21.81 -13.59 -2.21
N GLU A 115 22.01 -13.08 -3.42
CA GLU A 115 22.92 -13.66 -4.38
C GLU A 115 24.32 -13.56 -3.75
N ASP A 116 24.62 -14.54 -2.91
CA ASP A 116 25.99 -14.90 -2.59
C ASP A 116 26.62 -15.27 -3.93
N PRO A 117 27.61 -14.52 -4.46
CA PRO A 117 28.20 -14.78 -5.78
C PRO A 117 28.91 -16.14 -5.87
N THR A 118 28.94 -16.92 -4.78
CA THR A 118 29.64 -18.20 -4.67
C THR A 118 28.69 -19.40 -4.68
N GLY A 119 27.36 -19.24 -4.71
CA GLY A 119 26.45 -20.38 -4.92
C GLY A 119 26.68 -21.56 -3.98
N THR A 120 27.05 -21.30 -2.72
CA THR A 120 27.21 -22.34 -1.71
C THR A 120 26.64 -21.85 -0.38
N MET A 121 25.75 -22.68 0.19
CA MET A 121 25.34 -22.70 1.61
C MET A 121 24.09 -21.93 2.03
N GLY A 122 22.93 -22.50 1.69
CA GLY A 122 21.76 -22.54 2.58
C GLY A 122 21.64 -23.87 3.32
N LEU A 123 22.74 -24.45 3.80
CA LEU A 123 22.73 -25.60 4.71
C LEU A 123 22.91 -25.09 6.14
N LEU A 124 21.79 -24.83 6.82
CA LEU A 124 21.70 -24.76 8.27
C LEU A 124 20.94 -26.02 8.69
N LYS A 125 21.65 -27.14 8.91
CA LYS A 125 22.12 -27.66 10.21
C LYS A 125 21.01 -27.89 11.23
N LEU A 126 20.74 -29.20 11.42
CA LEU A 126 20.19 -29.95 12.58
C LEU A 126 19.05 -29.33 13.39
#